data_AF-A0A7J9XRF1-F1
#
_entry.id   AF-A0A7J9XRF1-F1
#
_cell.length_a   1.000
_cell.length_b   1.000
_cell.length_c   1.000
_cell.angle_alpha   90.00
_cell.angle_beta   90.00
_cell.angle_gamma   90.00
#
_symmetry.space_group_name_H-M   'P 1'
#
loop_
_entity.id
_entity.type
_entity.pdbx_description
1 polymer ?
#
loop_
_entity_poly.entity_id
_entity_poly.type
_entity_poly.pdbx_seq_one_letter_code
_entity_poly.pdbx_strand_id
1 'polypeptide(L)' 'MTSARGAVIEAGELPERLHHVLDTAIGLIPLGRPGEVTDVAAAVAFLATEDAGFTTGQVISVNGAGSML' A
#
# COMPACT_ATOMS: atom_id res chain seq x y z
N MET A 1 -1.35 -25.38 -11.23
CA MET A 1 -0.13 -24.57 -11.16
C MET A 1 -0.47 -23.28 -10.44
N THR A 2 -0.27 -23.22 -9.12
CA THR A 2 -0.43 -21.97 -8.37
C THR A 2 0.62 -20.99 -8.87
N SER A 3 0.17 -19.89 -9.47
CA SER A 3 1.05 -18.81 -9.92
C SER A 3 1.91 -18.33 -8.76
N ALA A 4 3.16 -17.96 -9.02
CA ALA A 4 4.06 -17.34 -8.03
C ALA A 4 3.40 -16.14 -7.33
N ARG A 5 2.44 -15.46 -7.98
CA ARG A 5 1.61 -14.41 -7.37
C ARG A 5 0.72 -14.89 -6.23
N GLY A 6 0.15 -16.09 -6.32
CA GLY A 6 -0.74 -16.64 -5.30
C GLY A 6 -0.01 -17.03 -4.01
N ALA A 7 1.21 -17.56 -4.15
CA ALA A 7 2.01 -18.00 -3.01
C ALA A 7 2.52 -16.84 -2.13
N VAL A 8 2.84 -15.68 -2.72
CA VAL A 8 3.29 -14.50 -1.95
C VAL A 8 2.16 -13.92 -1.09
N ILE A 9 0.91 -13.98 -1.58
CA ILE A 9 -0.25 -13.47 -0.86
C ILE A 9 -0.59 -14.35 0.36
N GLU A 10 -0.37 -15.67 0.26
CA GLU A 10 -0.68 -16.61 1.35
C GLU A 10 0.45 -16.78 2.37
N ALA A 11 1.72 -16.70 1.95
CA ALA A 11 2.87 -16.98 2.83
C ALA A 11 3.29 -15.77 3.69
N GLY A 12 2.91 -14.55 3.32
CA GLY A 12 3.38 -13.32 3.97
C GLY A 12 4.88 -13.03 3.77
N GLU A 13 5.61 -13.92 3.10
CA GLU A 13 7.05 -13.81 2.85
C GLU A 13 7.38 -13.91 1.36
N LEU A 14 8.29 -13.05 0.94
CA LEU A 14 8.84 -13.03 -0.41
C LEU A 14 10.08 -13.93 -0.48
N PRO A 15 10.27 -14.70 -1.57
CA PRO A 15 11.51 -15.45 -1.81
C PRO A 15 12.74 -14.56 -1.65
N GLU A 16 13.83 -15.09 -1.06
CA GLU A 16 15.08 -14.33 -0.82
C GLU A 16 15.60 -13.60 -2.07
N ARG A 17 15.52 -14.27 -3.23
CA ARG A 17 15.92 -13.67 -4.51
C ARG A 17 15.16 -12.39 -4.88
N LEU A 18 14.04 -12.08 -4.23
CA LEU A 18 13.21 -10.90 -4.47
C LEU A 18 13.36 -9.83 -3.38
N HIS A 19 14.14 -10.07 -2.31
CA HIS A 19 14.33 -9.07 -1.24
C HIS A 19 14.90 -7.75 -1.78
N HIS A 20 15.85 -7.81 -2.71
CA HIS A 20 16.39 -6.61 -3.36
C HIS A 20 15.32 -5.78 -4.12
N VAL A 21 14.25 -6.42 -4.60
CA VAL A 21 13.14 -5.74 -5.27
C VAL A 21 12.28 -4.99 -4.26
N LEU A 22 12.04 -5.57 -3.08
CA LEU A 22 11.39 -4.89 -1.96
C LEU A 22 12.18 -3.66 -1.53
N ASP A 23 13.49 -3.80 -1.32
CA ASP A 23 14.34 -2.70 -0.89
C ASP A 23 14.31 -1.54 -1.90
N THR A 24 14.40 -1.87 -3.19
CA THR A 24 14.28 -0.89 -4.27
C THR A 24 12.90 -0.23 -4.26
N ALA A 25 11.83 -1.01 -4.11
CA ALA A 25 10.47 -0.49 -4.09
C ALA A 25 10.21 0.43 -2.88
N ILE A 26 10.71 0.07 -1.69
CA ILE A 26 10.62 0.90 -0.48
C ILE A 26 11.42 2.20 -0.67
N GLY A 27 12.58 2.14 -1.33
CA GLY A 27 13.37 3.33 -1.66
C GLY A 27 12.65 4.32 -2.59
N LEU A 28 11.62 3.89 -3.32
CA LEU A 28 10.77 4.75 -4.15
C LEU A 28 9.59 5.37 -3.39
N ILE A 29 9.36 4.98 -2.13
CA ILE A 29 8.32 5.53 -1.28
C ILE A 29 8.93 6.68 -0.47
N PRO A 30 8.52 7.95 -0.67
CA PRO A 30 9.04 9.08 0.10
C PRO A 30 8.90 8.93 1.62
N LEU A 31 7.86 8.25 2.10
CA LEU A 31 7.67 7.94 3.52
C LEU A 31 8.70 6.92 4.07
N GLY A 32 9.45 6.23 3.21
CA GLY A 32 10.57 5.37 3.59
C GLY A 32 10.17 4.03 4.24
N ARG A 33 8.91 3.63 4.15
CA ARG A 33 8.41 2.35 4.69
C ARG A 33 7.35 1.72 3.78
N PRO A 34 7.17 0.39 3.82
CA PRO A 34 6.00 -0.25 3.24
C PRO A 34 4.71 0.26 3.90
N GLY A 35 3.62 0.24 3.13
CA GLY A 35 2.29 0.51 3.63
C GLY A 35 1.74 -0.68 4.42
N GLU A 36 1.01 -0.39 5.47
CA GLU A 36 0.30 -1.37 6.30
C GLU A 36 -1.19 -1.34 5.99
N VAL A 37 -1.90 -2.45 6.26
CA VAL A 37 -3.36 -2.51 6.10
C VAL A 37 -4.06 -1.39 6.87
N THR A 38 -3.51 -1.03 8.04
CA THR A 38 -4.02 0.04 8.89
C THR A 38 -3.94 1.42 8.25
N ASP A 39 -3.01 1.69 7.34
CA ASP A 39 -2.90 2.99 6.67
C ASP A 39 -4.14 3.24 5.79
N VAL A 40 -4.54 2.23 5.02
CA VAL A 40 -5.74 2.28 4.17
C VAL A 40 -7.00 2.30 5.02
N ALA A 41 -7.07 1.43 6.04
CA ALA A 41 -8.23 1.35 6.93
C ALA A 41 -8.48 2.69 7.65
N ALA A 42 -7.45 3.37 8.13
CA ALA A 42 -7.57 4.68 8.78
C ALA A 42 -8.08 5.76 7.82
N ALA A 43 -7.59 5.79 6.57
CA ALA A 43 -8.09 6.72 5.55
C ALA A 43 -9.57 6.48 5.23
N VAL A 44 -9.98 5.23 5.07
CA VAL A 44 -11.39 4.86 4.85
C VAL A 44 -12.25 5.24 6.06
N ALA A 45 -11.77 4.96 7.28
CA ALA A 45 -12.48 5.31 8.50
C ALA A 45 -12.71 6.83 8.61
N PHE A 46 -11.71 7.64 8.26
CA PHE A 46 -11.88 9.10 8.18
C PHE A 46 -12.92 9.50 7.13
N LEU A 47 -12.87 8.93 5.93
CA LEU A 47 -13.83 9.23 4.85
C LEU A 47 -15.27 8.82 5.18
N ALA A 48 -15.47 7.90 6.12
CA ALA A 48 -16.79 7.49 6.59
C ALA A 48 -17.38 8.44 7.67
N THR A 49 -16.62 9.44 8.13
CA THR A 49 -17.10 10.42 9.12
C THR A 49 -17.95 11.52 8.49
N GLU A 50 -18.73 12.24 9.31
CA GLU A 50 -19.49 13.42 8.86
C GLU A 50 -18.57 14.57 8.39
N ASP A 51 -17.38 14.70 8.98
CA ASP A 51 -16.39 15.73 8.63
C ASP A 51 -15.90 15.61 7.18
N ALA A 52 -15.94 14.41 6.60
CA ALA A 52 -15.58 14.16 5.22
C ALA A 52 -16.72 14.48 4.21
N GLY A 53 -17.88 14.98 4.66
CA GLY A 53 -19.10 15.10 3.87
C GLY A 53 -19.04 15.96 2.60
N PHE A 54 -18.01 16.80 2.44
CA PHE A 54 -17.76 17.58 1.22
C PHE A 54 -16.79 16.88 0.23
N THR A 55 -16.26 15.72 0.56
CA THR A 55 -15.31 14.96 -0.26
C THR A 55 -16.06 13.89 -1.07
N THR A 56 -16.29 14.15 -2.36
CA THR A 56 -16.95 13.22 -3.28
C THR A 56 -16.35 13.24 -4.68
N GLY A 57 -16.45 12.12 -5.39
CA GLY A 57 -15.92 11.96 -6.75
C GLY A 57 -14.39 11.98 -6.86
N GLN A 58 -13.68 11.84 -5.74
CA GLN A 58 -12.21 11.89 -5.70
C GLN A 58 -11.59 10.49 -5.71
N VAL A 59 -10.40 10.38 -6.29
CA VAL A 59 -9.51 9.23 -6.14
C VAL A 59 -8.40 9.60 -5.16
N ILE A 60 -8.35 8.95 -4.01
CA ILE A 60 -7.38 9.26 -2.95
C ILE A 60 -6.32 8.16 -2.90
N SER A 61 -5.07 8.53 -3.18
CA SER A 61 -3.92 7.63 -3.09
C SER A 61 -3.43 7.52 -1.65
N VAL A 62 -3.47 6.31 -1.09
CA VAL A 62 -2.90 5.99 0.23
C VAL A 62 -1.66 5.11 0.02
N ASN A 63 -0.53 5.74 -0.30
CA ASN A 63 0.67 5.02 -0.78
C ASN A 63 2.00 5.61 -0.31
N GLY A 64 2.00 6.40 0.77
CA GLY A 64 3.23 7.03 1.29
C GLY A 64 3.91 7.98 0.29
N ALA A 65 3.13 8.57 -0.63
CA ALA A 65 3.57 9.40 -1.75
C ALA A 65 4.34 8.66 -2.87
N GLY A 66 4.25 7.33 -2.94
CA GLY A 66 4.93 6.52 -3.97
C GLY A 66 4.47 6.78 -5.42
N SER A 67 3.35 7.47 -5.63
CA SER A 67 2.85 7.86 -6.96
C SER A 67 3.13 9.31 -7.34
N MET A 68 3.92 10.06 -6.57
CA MET A 68 4.23 11.47 -6.85
C MET A 68 5.46 11.68 -7.75
N LEU A 69 5.93 10.65 -8.45
CA LEU A 69 7.00 10.68 -9.46
C LEU A 69 6.43 10.45 -10.86
#